data_AF-A0AAV4HU00-F1
#
_entry.id   AF-A0AAV4HU00-F1
#
_cell.length_a   1.000
_cell.length_b   1.000
_cell.length_c   1.000
_cell.angle_alpha   90.00
_cell.angle_beta   90.00
_cell.angle_gamma   90.00
#
_symmetry.space_group_name_H-M   'P 1'
#
loop_
_entity.id
_entity.type
_entity.pdbx_description
1 polymer ?
#
loop_
_entity_poly.entity_id
_entity_poly.type
_entity_poly.pdbx_seq_one_letter_code
_entity_poly.pdbx_strand_id
1 'polypeptide(L)'
;MLTVSLTLEEHQQRERSRRRRKWRQKACQDFIGLKKIWFSKLIKERTKIKIFNSNVKAVLFYRAETWRTYKITLQKLQSLSNRCMRLIIIIHWPEIISITDLWERTKQQPMEVEMREKVKLDWAHFKEAKAVHYKASLGVEPAGLQSQREAKNDVEERNRGRDDGGIEGDDTPGLKVNIKELDDVLLRDVGNRIKDSGKWPLLIDQSGQASTFLRYRDTNYINSIRPADMDNNNIRRSLLGAIRFGKPFVVDMMEVDMFDTCSDRFDEVQKDLMSSIVDKSILNAEKYLKLVKPEDGPEYDKTKFNDLRLGNFKFVLISKTPFPNPKLLEMFYVIQIIIPM
;
A
#
# COMPACT_ATOMS: atom_id res chain seq x y z
N MET A 1 39.01 -23.50 1.95
CA MET A 1 38.21 -22.40 2.55
C MET A 1 38.30 -21.06 1.80
N LEU A 2 39.43 -20.71 1.17
CA LEU A 2 39.57 -19.45 0.41
C LEU A 2 38.74 -19.38 -0.89
N THR A 3 38.57 -20.50 -1.60
CA THR A 3 37.84 -20.57 -2.87
C THR A 3 36.31 -20.41 -2.73
N VAL A 4 35.72 -20.89 -1.63
CA VAL A 4 34.28 -20.74 -1.34
C VAL A 4 33.91 -19.31 -0.94
N SER A 5 34.86 -18.57 -0.35
CA SER A 5 34.66 -17.18 0.06
C SER A 5 34.66 -16.23 -1.15
N LEU A 6 35.57 -16.47 -2.11
CA LEU A 6 35.66 -15.70 -3.36
C LEU A 6 34.41 -15.88 -4.24
N THR A 7 33.88 -17.10 -4.36
CA THR A 7 32.68 -17.36 -5.18
C THR A 7 31.41 -16.76 -4.56
N LEU A 8 31.31 -16.69 -3.23
CA LEU A 8 30.20 -16.04 -2.54
C LEU A 8 30.23 -14.52 -2.73
N GLU A 9 31.40 -13.89 -2.65
CA GLU A 9 31.56 -12.45 -2.85
C GLU A 9 31.27 -12.05 -4.31
N GLU A 10 31.73 -12.85 -5.27
CA GLU A 10 31.42 -12.68 -6.69
C GLU A 10 29.92 -12.84 -6.98
N HIS A 11 29.27 -13.84 -6.38
CA HIS A 11 27.83 -14.06 -6.50
C HIS A 11 27.04 -12.87 -5.92
N GLN A 12 27.42 -12.39 -4.74
CA GLN A 12 26.82 -11.19 -4.14
C GLN A 12 27.04 -9.94 -5.01
N GLN A 13 28.21 -9.79 -5.62
CA GLN A 13 28.51 -8.67 -6.51
C GLN A 13 27.69 -8.72 -7.83
N ARG A 14 27.48 -9.91 -8.38
CA ARG A 14 26.59 -10.14 -9.53
C ARG A 14 25.14 -9.80 -9.19
N GLU A 15 24.65 -10.24 -8.04
CA GLU A 15 23.31 -9.93 -7.56
C GLU A 15 23.10 -8.43 -7.31
N ARG A 16 24.08 -7.76 -6.68
CA ARG A 16 24.08 -6.29 -6.52
C ARG A 16 24.00 -5.59 -7.88
N SER A 17 24.76 -6.06 -8.87
CA SER A 17 24.78 -5.49 -10.22
C SER A 17 23.46 -5.69 -10.98
N ARG A 18 22.83 -6.87 -10.87
CA ARG A 18 21.50 -7.16 -11.42
C ARG A 18 20.43 -6.24 -10.81
N ARG A 19 20.46 -6.07 -9.49
CA ARG A 19 19.53 -5.19 -8.77
C ARG A 19 19.70 -3.72 -9.16
N ARG A 20 20.93 -3.24 -9.33
CA ARG A 20 21.22 -1.88 -9.88
C ARG A 20 20.61 -1.68 -11.27
N ARG A 21 20.68 -2.69 -12.14
CA ARG A 21 20.11 -2.63 -13.50
C ARG A 21 18.58 -2.56 -13.46
N LYS A 22 17.92 -3.46 -12.74
CA LYS A 22 16.45 -3.48 -12.58
C LYS A 22 15.94 -2.16 -12.01
N TRP A 23 16.64 -1.61 -11.03
CA TRP A 23 16.27 -0.35 -10.41
C TRP A 23 16.37 0.86 -11.35
N ARG A 24 17.47 1.01 -12.09
CA ARG A 24 17.57 2.06 -13.11
C ARG A 24 16.50 1.92 -14.18
N GLN A 25 16.19 0.68 -14.57
CA GLN A 25 15.12 0.41 -15.53
C GLN A 25 13.76 0.87 -14.99
N LYS A 26 13.50 0.69 -13.69
CA LYS A 26 12.28 1.18 -13.04
C LYS A 26 12.18 2.71 -13.04
N ALA A 27 13.25 3.42 -12.67
CA ALA A 27 13.29 4.88 -12.74
C ALA A 27 13.09 5.41 -14.18
N CYS A 28 13.68 4.74 -15.18
CA CYS A 28 13.43 5.06 -16.59
C CYS A 28 11.98 4.81 -16.99
N GLN A 29 11.36 3.72 -16.55
CA GLN A 29 9.96 3.42 -16.83
C GLN A 29 9.02 4.47 -16.22
N ASP A 30 9.28 4.88 -14.98
CA ASP A 30 8.48 5.92 -14.31
C ASP A 30 8.62 7.27 -15.03
N PHE A 31 9.83 7.60 -15.52
CA PHE A 31 10.04 8.78 -16.37
C PHE A 31 9.30 8.67 -17.71
N ILE A 32 9.37 7.52 -18.38
CA ILE A 32 8.70 7.29 -19.68
C ILE A 32 7.17 7.31 -19.52
N GLY A 33 6.62 6.78 -18.42
CA GLY A 33 5.18 6.81 -18.15
C GLY A 33 4.62 8.23 -18.09
N LEU A 34 5.42 9.20 -17.66
CA LEU A 34 5.05 10.61 -17.57
C LEU A 34 5.37 11.41 -18.85
N LYS A 35 5.59 10.75 -19.99
CA LYS A 35 5.95 11.38 -21.28
C LYS A 35 5.05 12.56 -21.64
N LYS A 36 3.72 12.43 -21.48
CA LYS A 36 2.74 13.48 -21.80
C LYS A 36 2.97 14.77 -21.00
N ILE A 37 3.44 14.66 -19.76
CA ILE A 37 3.72 15.80 -18.88
C ILE A 37 4.98 16.54 -19.34
N TRP A 38 6.03 15.80 -19.70
CA TRP A 38 7.31 16.40 -20.11
C TRP A 38 7.17 17.23 -21.39
N PHE A 39 6.42 16.73 -22.37
CA PHE A 39 6.20 17.40 -23.66
C PHE A 39 5.05 18.42 -23.64
N SER A 40 4.30 18.52 -22.55
CA SER A 40 3.22 19.52 -22.44
C SER A 40 3.78 20.94 -22.34
N LYS A 41 3.29 21.85 -23.20
CA LYS A 41 3.62 23.29 -23.15
C LYS A 41 2.86 24.04 -22.04
N LEU A 42 1.76 23.46 -21.54
CA LEU A 42 0.89 24.08 -20.53
C LEU A 42 1.52 24.08 -19.14
N ILE A 43 2.44 23.15 -18.88
CA ILE A 43 3.04 22.95 -17.56
C ILE A 43 4.36 23.73 -17.47
N LYS A 44 4.48 24.60 -16.48
CA LYS A 44 5.71 25.37 -16.21
C LYS A 44 6.87 24.43 -15.87
N GLU A 45 8.08 24.80 -16.30
CA GLU A 45 9.32 24.04 -16.05
C GLU A 45 9.52 23.72 -14.55
N ARG A 46 9.25 24.68 -13.66
CA ARG A 46 9.33 24.51 -12.20
C ARG A 46 8.45 23.37 -11.69
N THR A 47 7.24 23.21 -12.24
CA THR A 47 6.31 22.15 -11.83
C THR A 47 6.78 20.80 -12.35
N LYS A 48 7.30 20.73 -13.59
CA LYS A 48 7.88 19.50 -14.14
C LYS A 48 9.08 19.02 -13.31
N ILE A 49 9.95 19.93 -12.88
CA ILE A 49 11.10 19.59 -12.03
C ILE A 49 10.64 19.05 -10.67
N LYS A 50 9.59 19.61 -10.07
CA LYS A 50 9.00 19.05 -8.83
C LYS A 50 8.49 17.63 -9.04
N ILE A 51 7.74 17.37 -10.11
CA ILE A 51 7.21 16.04 -10.45
C ILE A 51 8.36 15.04 -10.66
N PHE A 52 9.43 15.46 -11.34
CA PHE A 52 10.65 14.66 -11.51
C PHE A 52 11.30 14.31 -10.16
N ASN A 53 11.43 15.29 -9.27
CA ASN A 53 12.03 15.09 -7.94
C ASN A 53 11.22 14.11 -7.09
N SER A 54 9.89 14.23 -7.08
CA SER A 54 9.00 13.37 -6.28
C SER A 54 8.88 11.94 -6.81
N ASN A 55 8.85 11.74 -8.14
CA ASN A 55 8.58 10.43 -8.72
C ASN A 55 9.85 9.69 -9.14
N VAL A 56 10.70 10.34 -9.94
CA VAL A 56 11.87 9.68 -10.55
C VAL A 56 13.07 9.75 -9.63
N LYS A 57 13.35 10.94 -9.08
CA LYS A 57 14.51 11.17 -8.21
C LYS A 57 14.37 10.48 -6.86
N ALA A 58 13.15 10.42 -6.30
CA ALA A 58 12.86 9.64 -5.10
C ALA A 58 13.17 8.14 -5.30
N VAL A 59 12.74 7.55 -6.42
CA VAL A 59 13.09 6.17 -6.77
C VAL A 59 14.62 6.03 -6.91
N LEU A 60 15.30 7.00 -7.53
CA LEU A 60 16.77 7.04 -7.66
C LEU A 60 17.54 7.24 -6.34
N PHE A 61 16.88 7.64 -5.25
CA PHE A 61 17.54 7.82 -3.95
C PHE A 61 17.21 6.70 -2.95
N TYR A 62 15.96 6.25 -2.89
CA TYR A 62 15.45 5.30 -1.89
C TYR A 62 16.30 4.03 -1.73
N ARG A 63 16.81 3.46 -2.84
CA ARG A 63 17.64 2.24 -2.80
C ARG A 63 19.16 2.50 -2.84
N ALA A 64 19.56 3.75 -3.02
CA ALA A 64 20.95 4.14 -3.02
C ALA A 64 21.40 4.66 -1.63
N GLU A 65 20.47 5.16 -0.81
CA GLU A 65 20.69 5.54 0.60
C GLU A 65 21.13 4.34 1.47
N THR A 66 20.62 3.14 1.18
CA THR A 66 20.91 1.92 1.95
C THR A 66 22.21 1.22 1.53
N TRP A 67 22.87 1.67 0.46
CA TRP A 67 24.02 0.99 -0.11
C TRP A 67 25.28 1.84 -0.03
N ARG A 68 26.44 1.21 0.15
CA ARG A 68 27.74 1.86 -0.05
C ARG A 68 27.88 2.21 -1.54
N THR A 69 27.46 3.41 -1.93
CA THR A 69 27.47 3.85 -3.34
C THR A 69 28.91 4.12 -3.79
N TYR A 70 29.44 3.26 -4.65
CA TYR A 70 30.71 3.51 -5.33
C TYR A 70 30.58 4.72 -6.28
N LYS A 71 31.63 5.54 -6.37
CA LYS A 71 31.72 6.75 -7.23
C LYS A 71 31.19 6.51 -8.66
N ILE A 72 31.49 5.35 -9.24
CA ILE A 72 31.05 4.94 -10.58
C ILE A 72 29.52 4.79 -10.68
N THR A 73 28.86 4.31 -9.62
CA THR A 73 27.40 4.14 -9.62
C THR A 73 26.70 5.49 -9.51
N LEU A 74 27.24 6.38 -8.68
CA LEU A 74 26.72 7.74 -8.50
C LEU A 74 26.85 8.57 -9.78
N GLN A 75 27.98 8.47 -10.47
CA GLN A 75 28.17 9.10 -11.79
C GLN A 75 27.12 8.62 -12.81
N LYS A 76 26.82 7.31 -12.86
CA LYS A 76 25.80 6.78 -13.77
C LYS A 76 24.38 7.29 -13.45
N LEU A 77 24.08 7.52 -12.17
CA LEU A 77 22.80 8.09 -11.75
C LEU A 77 22.72 9.58 -12.08
N GLN A 78 23.83 10.30 -11.88
CA GLN A 78 23.94 11.69 -12.30
C GLN A 78 23.73 11.85 -13.81
N SER A 79 24.35 11.00 -14.62
CA SER A 79 24.17 11.03 -16.08
C SER A 79 22.71 10.80 -16.49
N LEU A 80 22.01 9.88 -15.81
CA LEU A 80 20.59 9.64 -16.05
C LEU A 80 19.74 10.86 -15.65
N SER A 81 19.99 11.43 -14.47
CA SER A 81 19.30 12.64 -14.00
C SER A 81 19.48 13.80 -14.97
N ASN A 82 20.73 14.05 -15.41
CA ASN A 82 21.05 15.10 -16.37
C ASN A 82 20.34 14.87 -17.71
N ARG A 83 20.25 13.62 -18.18
CA ARG A 83 19.51 13.28 -19.40
C ARG A 83 18.02 13.59 -19.25
N CYS A 84 17.40 13.22 -18.13
CA CYS A 84 16.00 13.51 -17.85
C CYS A 84 15.73 15.02 -17.79
N MET A 85 16.61 15.79 -17.14
CA MET A 85 16.48 17.25 -17.02
C MET A 85 16.52 17.95 -18.39
N ARG A 86 17.41 17.51 -19.28
CA ARG A 86 17.48 18.04 -20.66
C ARG A 86 16.18 17.80 -21.43
N LEU A 87 15.55 16.64 -21.23
CA LEU A 87 14.26 16.31 -21.83
C LEU A 87 13.10 17.13 -21.22
N ILE A 88 13.16 17.44 -19.93
CA ILE A 88 12.13 18.23 -19.23
C ILE A 88 12.13 19.70 -19.67
N ILE A 89 13.32 20.27 -19.86
CA ILE A 89 13.49 21.66 -20.34
C ILE A 89 13.34 21.73 -21.87
N ILE A 90 13.21 20.59 -22.55
CA ILE A 90 13.00 20.50 -24.00
C ILE A 90 14.14 21.24 -24.74
N ILE A 91 15.39 20.93 -24.37
CA ILE A 91 16.57 21.45 -25.08
C ILE A 91 16.60 20.77 -26.45
N HIS A 92 16.35 21.55 -27.50
CA HIS A 92 16.39 21.06 -28.88
C HIS A 92 17.83 21.02 -29.36
N TRP A 93 18.19 19.97 -30.08
CA TRP A 93 19.40 19.97 -30.89
C TRP A 93 19.26 21.10 -31.94
N PRO A 94 20.21 22.04 -32.11
CA PRO A 94 21.66 21.97 -31.83
C PRO A 94 22.14 22.72 -30.56
N GLU A 95 21.27 23.09 -29.62
CA GLU A 95 21.70 23.80 -28.40
C GLU A 95 22.53 22.88 -27.47
N ILE A 96 23.81 23.20 -27.30
CA ILE A 96 24.72 22.51 -26.38
C ILE A 96 24.80 23.31 -25.08
N ILE A 97 24.10 22.81 -24.06
CA ILE A 97 24.14 23.38 -22.70
C ILE A 97 25.13 22.60 -21.84
N SER A 98 25.98 23.33 -21.09
CA SER A 98 26.91 22.75 -20.13
C SER A 98 26.16 22.12 -18.94
N ILE A 99 26.79 21.20 -18.21
CA ILE A 99 26.13 20.56 -17.06
C ILE A 99 25.89 21.57 -15.92
N THR A 100 26.77 22.56 -15.78
CA THR A 100 26.66 23.63 -14.77
C THR A 100 25.46 24.54 -15.07
N ASP A 101 25.29 24.98 -16.31
CA ASP A 101 24.18 25.87 -16.70
C ASP A 101 22.83 25.13 -16.61
N LEU A 102 22.82 23.81 -16.88
CA LEU A 102 21.65 22.96 -16.68
C LEU A 102 21.23 22.93 -15.21
N TRP A 103 22.19 22.83 -14.29
CA TRP A 103 21.92 22.81 -12.85
C TRP A 103 21.46 24.17 -12.32
N GLU A 104 22.04 25.26 -12.82
CA GLU A 104 21.62 26.63 -12.48
C GLU A 104 20.19 26.90 -12.92
N ARG A 105 19.85 26.55 -14.18
CA ARG A 105 18.50 26.73 -14.72
C ARG A 105 17.46 25.85 -14.03
N THR A 106 17.82 24.62 -13.67
CA THR A 106 16.92 23.71 -12.94
C THR A 106 16.86 23.97 -11.44
N LYS A 107 17.78 24.78 -10.89
CA LYS A 107 18.00 24.93 -9.44
C LYS A 107 18.19 23.58 -8.74
N GLN A 108 19.01 22.73 -9.34
CA GLN A 108 19.28 21.37 -8.83
C GLN A 108 20.75 21.22 -8.50
N GLN A 109 21.04 20.32 -7.56
CA GLN A 109 22.40 20.06 -7.10
C GLN A 109 22.92 18.72 -7.64
N PRO A 110 24.26 18.50 -7.58
CA PRO A 110 24.82 17.19 -7.82
C PRO A 110 24.24 16.15 -6.88
N MET A 111 23.92 14.99 -7.43
CA MET A 111 23.30 13.86 -6.75
C MET A 111 24.15 13.36 -5.57
N GLU A 112 25.47 13.57 -5.59
CA GLU A 112 26.36 13.28 -4.47
C GLU A 112 26.09 14.14 -3.24
N VAL A 113 25.92 15.45 -3.44
CA VAL A 113 25.72 16.41 -2.35
C VAL A 113 24.36 16.14 -1.70
N GLU A 114 23.33 16.03 -2.51
CA GLU A 114 21.97 15.77 -2.05
C GLU A 114 21.84 14.40 -1.35
N MET A 115 22.52 13.36 -1.87
CA MET A 115 22.56 12.05 -1.20
C MET A 115 23.22 12.15 0.17
N ARG A 116 24.32 12.89 0.28
CA ARG A 116 25.04 13.07 1.55
C ARG A 116 24.18 13.80 2.58
N GLU A 117 23.46 14.83 2.15
CA GLU A 117 22.53 15.57 3.01
C GLU A 117 21.37 14.70 3.48
N LYS A 118 20.78 13.90 2.59
CA LYS A 118 19.72 12.95 2.94
C LYS A 118 20.18 11.89 3.95
N VAL A 119 21.32 11.25 3.70
CA VAL A 119 21.90 10.26 4.63
C VAL A 119 22.21 10.90 6.00
N LYS A 120 22.65 12.17 6.02
CA LYS A 120 22.90 12.91 7.26
C LYS A 120 21.60 13.16 8.04
N LEU A 121 20.52 13.56 7.35
CA LEU A 121 19.20 13.77 7.96
C LEU A 121 18.61 12.45 8.48
N ASP A 122 18.70 11.36 7.70
CA ASP A 122 18.23 10.05 8.12
C ASP A 122 18.97 9.54 9.37
N TRP A 123 20.28 9.78 9.45
CA TRP A 123 21.06 9.43 10.64
C TRP A 123 20.71 10.29 11.87
N ALA A 124 20.35 11.56 11.66
CA ALA A 124 19.86 12.43 12.73
C ALA A 124 18.50 11.95 13.26
N HIS A 125 17.55 11.67 12.36
CA HIS A 125 16.24 11.12 12.73
C HIS A 125 16.37 9.77 13.45
N PHE A 126 17.27 8.89 13.00
CA PHE A 126 17.53 7.61 13.67
C PHE A 126 18.06 7.79 15.09
N LYS A 127 18.97 8.75 15.31
CA LYS A 127 19.48 9.08 16.65
C LYS A 127 18.40 9.62 17.57
N GLU A 128 17.56 10.52 17.07
CA GLU A 128 16.43 11.07 17.82
C GLU A 128 15.42 9.99 18.19
N ALA A 129 15.03 9.14 17.23
CA ALA A 129 14.12 8.02 17.47
C ALA A 129 14.67 7.03 18.51
N LYS A 130 15.97 6.73 18.45
CA LYS A 130 16.65 5.87 19.43
C LYS A 130 16.71 6.53 20.82
N ALA A 131 16.92 7.84 20.90
CA ALA A 131 16.90 8.59 22.16
C ALA A 131 15.50 8.62 22.80
N VAL A 132 14.44 8.74 21.98
CA VAL A 132 13.04 8.68 22.46
C VAL A 132 12.72 7.28 23.00
N HIS A 133 13.07 6.22 22.27
CA HIS A 133 12.88 4.84 22.73
C HIS A 133 13.65 4.54 24.03
N TYR A 134 14.88 5.03 24.15
CA TYR A 134 15.68 4.87 25.36
C TYR A 134 15.06 5.60 26.57
N LYS A 135 14.58 6.83 26.39
CA LYS A 135 13.89 7.58 27.45
C LYS A 135 12.57 6.93 27.86
N ALA A 136 11.79 6.41 26.91
CA ALA A 136 10.57 5.65 27.18
C ALA A 136 10.85 4.36 27.97
N SER A 137 11.97 3.68 27.72
CA SER A 137 12.37 2.47 28.48
C SER A 137 12.78 2.75 29.94
N LEU A 138 13.15 3.99 30.26
CA LEU A 138 13.52 4.43 31.61
C LEU A 138 12.33 4.99 32.41
N GLY A 139 11.11 4.95 31.87
CA GLY A 139 9.90 5.47 32.52
C GLY A 139 9.87 7.00 32.66
N VAL A 140 10.78 7.72 32.00
CA VAL A 140 10.80 9.17 31.98
C VAL A 140 9.95 9.64 30.80
N GLU A 141 8.68 9.98 31.05
CA GLU A 141 7.85 10.66 30.05
C GLU A 141 8.50 12.03 29.75
N PRO A 142 8.87 12.32 28.49
CA PRO A 142 9.34 13.63 28.10
C PRO A 142 8.25 14.69 28.35
N ALA A 143 8.57 15.79 29.03
CA ALA A 143 7.62 16.85 29.38
C ALA A 143 6.79 17.41 28.19
N GLY A 144 7.28 17.26 26.94
CA GLY A 144 6.56 17.68 25.73
C GLY A 144 5.47 16.71 25.25
N LEU A 145 5.41 15.47 25.74
CA LEU A 145 4.38 14.50 25.34
C LEU A 145 3.02 14.81 25.96
N GLN A 146 3.00 15.42 27.14
CA GLN A 146 1.78 15.91 27.78
C GLN A 146 1.21 17.10 27.01
N SER A 147 2.04 18.08 26.65
CA SER A 147 1.63 19.20 25.81
C SER A 147 1.25 18.79 24.39
N GLN A 148 1.86 17.74 23.83
CA GLN A 148 1.46 17.16 22.54
C GLN A 148 0.17 16.34 22.64
N ARG A 149 -0.07 15.63 23.75
CA ARG A 149 -1.35 14.94 24.01
C ARG A 149 -2.46 15.96 24.22
N GLU A 150 -2.21 17.01 24.97
CA GLU A 150 -3.12 18.15 25.16
C GLU A 150 -3.37 18.86 23.83
N ALA A 151 -2.34 19.17 23.04
CA ALA A 151 -2.52 19.74 21.71
C ALA A 151 -3.24 18.80 20.73
N LYS A 152 -3.07 17.47 20.87
CA LYS A 152 -3.75 16.47 20.05
C LYS A 152 -5.22 16.31 20.48
N ASN A 153 -5.50 16.36 21.78
CA ASN A 153 -6.84 16.40 22.35
C ASN A 153 -7.55 17.72 22.00
N ASP A 154 -6.86 18.86 22.02
CA ASP A 154 -7.36 20.17 21.60
C ASP A 154 -7.66 20.21 20.09
N VAL A 155 -6.84 19.55 19.26
CA VAL A 155 -7.10 19.39 17.83
C VAL A 155 -8.27 18.42 17.59
N GLU A 156 -8.39 17.35 18.38
CA GLU A 156 -9.55 16.44 18.35
C GLU A 156 -10.85 17.12 18.84
N GLU A 157 -10.80 17.98 19.86
CA GLU A 157 -11.93 18.79 20.33
C GLU A 157 -12.29 19.91 19.34
N ARG A 158 -11.31 20.56 18.72
CA ARG A 158 -11.53 21.52 17.63
C ARG A 158 -12.11 20.87 16.37
N ASN A 159 -11.75 19.62 16.08
CA ASN A 159 -12.34 18.87 14.97
C ASN A 159 -13.76 18.39 15.31
N ARG A 160 -14.05 17.99 16.56
CA ARG A 160 -15.43 17.72 17.02
C ARG A 160 -16.35 18.94 16.91
N GLY A 161 -15.83 20.15 17.11
CA GLY A 161 -16.59 21.40 16.98
C GLY A 161 -16.67 21.98 15.56
N ARG A 162 -16.06 21.35 14.55
CA ARG A 162 -16.05 21.84 13.16
C ARG A 162 -16.88 21.00 12.19
N ASP A 163 -17.44 19.89 12.66
CA ASP A 163 -18.35 19.04 11.88
C ASP A 163 -19.79 19.60 11.77
N ASP A 164 -20.08 20.73 12.42
CA ASP A 164 -21.35 21.49 12.25
C ASP A 164 -21.30 22.53 11.11
N GLY A 165 -20.26 22.45 10.26
CA GLY A 165 -20.18 23.18 9.00
C GLY A 165 -20.47 22.26 7.83
N GLY A 166 -21.75 21.88 7.66
CA GLY A 166 -22.22 21.05 6.55
C GLY A 166 -21.69 21.54 5.21
N ILE A 167 -20.85 20.72 4.56
CA ILE A 167 -20.79 20.70 3.11
C ILE A 167 -22.03 19.90 2.70
N GLU A 168 -23.08 20.61 2.35
CA GLU A 168 -24.29 20.04 1.76
C GLU A 168 -23.93 19.17 0.54
N GLY A 169 -24.39 17.92 0.58
CA GLY A 169 -24.50 17.05 -0.60
C GLY A 169 -23.56 15.85 -0.67
N ASP A 170 -23.68 14.89 0.26
CA ASP A 170 -23.51 13.46 -0.08
C ASP A 170 -24.21 12.58 0.97
N ASP A 171 -25.47 12.20 0.69
CA ASP A 171 -26.35 11.31 1.48
C ASP A 171 -25.91 9.84 1.43
N THR A 172 -24.60 9.58 1.38
CA THR A 172 -24.09 8.22 1.21
C THR A 172 -23.97 7.55 2.59
N PRO A 173 -24.66 6.41 2.83
CA PRO A 173 -24.65 5.75 4.14
C PRO A 173 -23.30 5.09 4.43
N GLY A 174 -22.77 5.26 5.64
CA GLY A 174 -21.57 4.55 6.12
C GLY A 174 -20.67 5.33 7.07
N LEU A 175 -19.80 4.62 7.79
CA LEU A 175 -18.78 5.23 8.65
C LEU A 175 -17.68 5.84 7.79
N LYS A 176 -17.53 7.16 7.85
CA LYS A 176 -16.48 7.91 7.18
C LYS A 176 -15.14 7.72 7.91
N VAL A 177 -14.13 7.18 7.23
CA VAL A 177 -12.83 6.81 7.80
C VAL A 177 -11.69 7.34 6.94
N ASN A 178 -10.66 7.89 7.56
CA ASN A 178 -9.44 8.30 6.85
C ASN A 178 -8.60 7.06 6.49
N ILE A 179 -7.95 7.05 5.32
CA ILE A 179 -7.05 5.95 4.92
C ILE A 179 -5.99 5.61 5.98
N LYS A 180 -5.52 6.60 6.75
CA LYS A 180 -4.54 6.39 7.83
C LYS A 180 -5.09 5.58 9.00
N GLU A 181 -6.39 5.66 9.25
CA GLU A 181 -7.10 4.99 10.35
C GLU A 181 -7.69 3.64 9.92
N LEU A 182 -7.60 3.30 8.62
CA LEU A 182 -8.17 2.07 8.08
C LEU A 182 -7.59 0.81 8.76
N ASP A 183 -6.31 0.79 9.14
CA ASP A 183 -5.72 -0.35 9.87
C ASP A 183 -6.41 -0.57 11.22
N ASP A 184 -6.63 0.52 11.96
CA ASP A 184 -7.22 0.48 13.30
C ASP A 184 -8.70 0.12 13.23
N VAL A 185 -9.45 0.69 12.28
CA VAL A 185 -10.89 0.42 12.14
C VAL A 185 -11.16 -0.96 11.53
N LEU A 186 -10.49 -1.34 10.44
CA LEU A 186 -10.80 -2.57 9.72
C LEU A 186 -10.11 -3.79 10.32
N LEU A 187 -8.80 -3.71 10.53
CA LEU A 187 -7.99 -4.88 10.89
C LEU A 187 -7.97 -5.10 12.40
N ARG A 188 -7.76 -4.04 13.19
CA ARG A 188 -7.77 -4.14 14.65
C ARG A 188 -9.17 -4.05 15.25
N ASP A 189 -10.13 -3.46 14.53
CA ASP A 189 -11.48 -3.21 15.01
C ASP A 189 -11.47 -2.45 16.34
N VAL A 190 -10.75 -1.32 16.38
CA VAL A 190 -10.66 -0.46 17.56
C VAL A 190 -12.05 0.07 17.91
N GLY A 191 -12.52 -0.28 19.10
CA GLY A 191 -13.88 0.03 19.56
C GLY A 191 -14.92 -1.03 19.18
N ASN A 192 -14.51 -2.20 18.68
CA ASN A 192 -15.36 -3.37 18.37
C ASN A 192 -16.58 -3.06 17.47
N ARG A 193 -16.54 -1.99 16.69
CA ARG A 193 -17.70 -1.54 15.90
C ARG A 193 -18.14 -2.59 14.88
N ILE A 194 -17.20 -3.27 14.24
CA ILE A 194 -17.50 -4.32 13.25
C ILE A 194 -18.05 -5.55 13.97
N LYS A 195 -17.41 -5.98 15.06
CA LYS A 195 -17.90 -7.11 15.88
C LYS A 195 -19.30 -6.88 16.44
N ASP A 196 -19.55 -5.71 17.02
CA ASP A 196 -20.82 -5.34 17.63
C ASP A 196 -21.95 -5.23 16.59
N SER A 197 -21.61 -4.81 15.36
CA SER A 197 -22.57 -4.79 14.25
C SER A 197 -23.03 -6.18 13.80
N GLY A 198 -22.24 -7.23 14.09
CA GLY A 198 -22.49 -8.58 13.60
C GLY A 198 -22.30 -8.77 12.09
N LYS A 199 -22.06 -7.71 11.31
CA LYS A 199 -21.93 -7.73 9.85
C LYS A 199 -20.47 -7.73 9.40
N TRP A 200 -20.23 -8.16 8.17
CA TRP A 200 -18.91 -8.03 7.54
C TRP A 200 -18.69 -6.62 6.97
N PRO A 201 -17.47 -6.08 6.94
CA PRO A 201 -17.20 -4.76 6.40
C PRO A 201 -17.30 -4.69 4.86
N LEU A 202 -17.96 -3.63 4.38
CA LEU A 202 -17.98 -3.18 3.00
C LEU A 202 -17.21 -1.86 2.89
N LEU A 203 -16.10 -1.85 2.16
CA LEU A 203 -15.30 -0.67 1.90
C LEU A 203 -15.76 0.02 0.62
N ILE A 204 -16.16 1.28 0.71
CA ILE A 204 -16.42 2.16 -0.42
C ILE A 204 -15.19 3.05 -0.59
N ASP A 205 -14.42 2.82 -1.66
CA ASP A 205 -13.18 3.54 -1.94
C ASP A 205 -13.07 3.93 -3.41
N GLN A 206 -13.50 5.15 -3.74
CA GLN A 206 -13.38 5.71 -5.09
C GLN A 206 -11.92 5.91 -5.52
N SER A 207 -10.98 6.03 -4.57
CA SER A 207 -9.59 6.35 -4.85
C SER A 207 -8.73 5.13 -5.22
N GLY A 208 -9.16 3.93 -4.80
CA GLY A 208 -8.40 2.69 -4.90
C GLY A 208 -7.20 2.58 -3.94
N GLN A 209 -7.03 3.51 -3.00
CA GLN A 209 -5.99 3.45 -1.98
C GLN A 209 -6.22 2.31 -0.99
N ALA A 210 -7.47 1.98 -0.65
CA ALA A 210 -7.85 0.87 0.21
C ALA A 210 -7.47 -0.47 -0.41
N SER A 211 -7.79 -0.66 -1.71
CA SER A 211 -7.40 -1.85 -2.45
C SER A 211 -5.88 -1.99 -2.49
N THR A 212 -5.15 -0.89 -2.68
CA THR A 212 -3.68 -0.88 -2.67
C THR A 212 -3.15 -1.21 -1.28
N PHE A 213 -3.71 -0.59 -0.25
CA PHE A 213 -3.36 -0.81 1.14
C PHE A 213 -3.51 -2.29 1.51
N LEU A 214 -4.67 -2.90 1.23
CA LEU A 214 -4.95 -4.29 1.55
C LEU A 214 -4.07 -5.28 0.78
N ARG A 215 -3.70 -4.96 -0.47
CA ARG A 215 -2.72 -5.75 -1.25
C ARG A 215 -1.32 -5.76 -0.64
N TYR A 216 -0.92 -4.69 0.06
CA TYR A 216 0.37 -4.62 0.76
C TYR A 216 0.30 -5.11 2.22
N ARG A 217 -0.88 -5.47 2.71
CA ARG A 217 -1.09 -6.10 4.03
C ARG A 217 -1.18 -7.62 3.87
N ASP A 218 -1.09 -8.32 5.00
CA ASP A 218 -1.18 -9.78 5.04
C ASP A 218 -2.63 -10.26 4.89
N THR A 219 -3.20 -10.08 3.70
CA THR A 219 -4.58 -10.46 3.36
C THR A 219 -4.60 -11.42 2.18
N ASN A 220 -5.62 -12.27 2.12
CA ASN A 220 -5.89 -13.10 0.95
C ASN A 220 -6.84 -12.32 0.05
N TYR A 221 -6.31 -11.81 -1.06
CA TYR A 221 -7.00 -10.83 -1.90
C TYR A 221 -7.36 -11.45 -3.25
N ILE A 222 -8.62 -11.27 -3.68
CA ILE A 222 -9.15 -11.68 -4.98
C ILE A 222 -9.73 -10.47 -5.71
N ASN A 223 -9.40 -10.32 -7.00
CA ASN A 223 -10.02 -9.34 -7.89
C ASN A 223 -11.13 -10.00 -8.72
N SER A 224 -12.36 -9.46 -8.67
CA SER A 224 -13.51 -10.04 -9.38
C SER A 224 -13.41 -10.01 -10.90
N ILE A 225 -12.70 -9.04 -11.45
CA ILE A 225 -12.54 -8.89 -12.91
C ILE A 225 -11.48 -9.85 -13.44
N ARG A 226 -10.56 -10.32 -12.59
CA ARG A 226 -9.44 -11.16 -13.02
C ARG A 226 -9.88 -12.63 -13.07
N PRO A 227 -9.97 -13.26 -14.26
CA PRO A 227 -10.47 -14.63 -14.38
C PRO A 227 -9.60 -15.65 -13.64
N ALA A 228 -8.29 -15.40 -13.56
CA ALA A 228 -7.38 -16.25 -12.81
C ALA A 228 -7.71 -16.27 -11.31
N ASP A 229 -8.13 -15.15 -10.73
CA ASP A 229 -8.45 -15.10 -9.29
C ASP A 229 -9.84 -15.72 -9.03
N MET A 230 -10.74 -15.69 -10.03
CA MET A 230 -12.09 -16.26 -9.99
C MET A 230 -12.17 -17.72 -10.46
N ASP A 231 -11.04 -18.41 -10.57
CA ASP A 231 -11.02 -19.85 -10.78
C ASP A 231 -11.46 -20.61 -9.52
N ASN A 232 -12.26 -21.67 -9.67
CA ASN A 232 -12.86 -22.41 -8.56
C ASN A 232 -11.81 -22.92 -7.56
N ASN A 233 -10.64 -23.36 -8.02
CA ASN A 233 -9.58 -23.79 -7.11
C ASN A 233 -8.89 -22.62 -6.42
N ASN A 234 -8.73 -21.48 -7.09
CA ASN A 234 -8.12 -20.29 -6.48
C ASN A 234 -9.02 -19.65 -5.43
N ILE A 235 -10.32 -19.55 -5.68
CA ILE A 235 -11.31 -19.10 -4.69
C ILE A 235 -11.23 -20.02 -3.46
N ARG A 236 -11.32 -21.34 -3.67
CA ARG A 236 -11.27 -22.36 -2.61
C ARG A 236 -9.97 -22.29 -1.79
N ARG A 237 -8.80 -22.29 -2.45
CA ARG A 237 -7.49 -22.24 -1.77
C ARG A 237 -7.28 -20.93 -1.02
N SER A 238 -7.69 -19.80 -1.61
CA SER A 238 -7.58 -18.49 -0.98
C SER A 238 -8.48 -18.38 0.24
N LEU A 239 -9.72 -18.87 0.17
CA LEU A 239 -10.65 -18.90 1.30
C LEU A 239 -10.13 -19.81 2.42
N LEU A 240 -9.73 -21.05 2.10
CA LEU A 240 -9.16 -22.00 3.06
C LEU A 240 -7.89 -21.46 3.73
N GLY A 241 -7.01 -20.81 2.96
CA GLY A 241 -5.81 -20.17 3.49
C GLY A 241 -6.17 -19.04 4.47
N ALA A 242 -7.16 -18.22 4.12
CA ALA A 242 -7.61 -17.13 4.97
C ALA A 242 -8.19 -17.64 6.29
N ILE A 243 -9.06 -18.66 6.23
CA ILE A 243 -9.67 -19.32 7.40
C ILE A 243 -8.59 -19.94 8.30
N ARG A 244 -7.66 -20.72 7.73
CA ARG A 244 -6.61 -21.42 8.47
C ARG A 244 -5.68 -20.45 9.23
N PHE A 245 -5.30 -19.36 8.59
CA PHE A 245 -4.39 -18.37 9.18
C PHE A 245 -5.10 -17.26 9.95
N GLY A 246 -6.43 -17.18 9.90
CA GLY A 246 -7.20 -16.09 10.50
C GLY A 246 -6.95 -14.75 9.81
N LYS A 247 -6.65 -14.77 8.50
CA LYS A 247 -6.36 -13.57 7.72
C LYS A 247 -7.64 -13.00 7.12
N PRO A 248 -7.70 -11.68 6.87
CA PRO A 248 -8.78 -11.11 6.09
C PRO A 248 -8.82 -11.69 4.68
N PHE A 249 -9.99 -12.17 4.28
CA PHE A 249 -10.30 -12.55 2.91
C PHE A 249 -11.01 -11.38 2.23
N VAL A 250 -10.38 -10.81 1.21
CA VAL A 250 -10.78 -9.57 0.56
C VAL A 250 -11.23 -9.87 -0.87
N VAL A 251 -12.44 -9.45 -1.22
CA VAL A 251 -12.97 -9.51 -2.58
C VAL A 251 -13.18 -8.08 -3.07
N ASP A 252 -12.41 -7.70 -4.10
CA ASP A 252 -12.52 -6.39 -4.73
C ASP A 252 -13.39 -6.48 -5.99
N MET A 253 -14.52 -5.78 -5.95
CA MET A 253 -15.49 -5.69 -7.04
C MET A 253 -15.14 -4.60 -8.05
N MET A 254 -14.11 -3.79 -7.78
CA MET A 254 -13.64 -2.71 -8.65
C MET A 254 -14.76 -1.69 -8.91
N GLU A 255 -15.02 -1.31 -10.16
CA GLU A 255 -15.94 -0.23 -10.55
C GLU A 255 -17.35 -0.73 -10.93
N VAL A 256 -17.58 -2.04 -10.86
CA VAL A 256 -18.86 -2.67 -11.26
C VAL A 256 -19.36 -3.51 -10.10
N ASP A 257 -20.64 -3.41 -9.76
CA ASP A 257 -21.23 -4.32 -8.79
C ASP A 257 -21.31 -5.73 -9.41
N MET A 258 -20.42 -6.60 -8.95
CA MET A 258 -20.29 -7.98 -9.41
C MET A 258 -20.73 -8.96 -8.33
N PHE A 259 -21.46 -8.52 -7.30
CA PHE A 259 -21.75 -9.36 -6.15
C PHE A 259 -22.51 -10.63 -6.51
N ASP A 260 -23.54 -10.54 -7.35
CA ASP A 260 -24.31 -11.71 -7.79
C ASP A 260 -23.43 -12.67 -8.59
N THR A 261 -22.62 -12.16 -9.53
CA THR A 261 -21.68 -12.98 -10.31
C THR A 261 -20.60 -13.62 -9.44
N CYS A 262 -20.09 -12.90 -8.42
CA CYS A 262 -19.16 -13.47 -7.45
C CYS A 262 -19.85 -14.56 -6.64
N SER A 263 -21.11 -14.35 -6.25
CA SER A 263 -21.90 -15.35 -5.51
C SER A 263 -22.05 -16.64 -6.33
N ASP A 264 -22.43 -16.54 -7.60
CA ASP A 264 -22.52 -17.69 -8.51
C ASP A 264 -21.20 -18.45 -8.60
N ARG A 265 -20.07 -17.74 -8.75
CA ARG A 265 -18.74 -18.36 -8.83
C ARG A 265 -18.30 -19.05 -7.54
N PHE A 266 -18.67 -18.49 -6.40
CA PHE A 266 -18.41 -19.13 -5.12
C PHE A 266 -19.29 -20.36 -4.94
N ASP A 267 -20.55 -20.29 -5.40
CA ASP A 267 -21.48 -21.40 -5.29
C ASP A 267 -21.18 -22.55 -6.28
N GLU A 268 -20.47 -22.27 -7.38
CA GLU A 268 -19.83 -23.28 -8.25
C GLU A 268 -18.75 -24.10 -7.51
N VAL A 269 -18.09 -23.53 -6.49
CA VAL A 269 -17.11 -24.27 -5.67
C VAL A 269 -17.83 -25.20 -4.70
N GLN A 270 -18.83 -24.68 -4.02
CA GLN A 270 -19.68 -25.43 -3.11
C GLN A 270 -21.02 -24.70 -3.01
N LYS A 271 -22.13 -25.43 -3.12
CA LYS A 271 -23.47 -24.83 -3.03
C LYS A 271 -23.63 -23.99 -1.75
N ASP A 272 -24.20 -22.80 -1.90
CA ASP A 272 -24.47 -21.82 -0.85
C ASP A 272 -23.20 -21.34 -0.10
N LEU A 273 -22.03 -21.40 -0.76
CA LEU A 273 -20.77 -20.99 -0.16
C LEU A 273 -20.79 -19.50 0.17
N MET A 274 -21.25 -18.64 -0.75
CA MET A 274 -21.24 -17.21 -0.51
C MET A 274 -22.16 -16.82 0.66
N SER A 275 -23.37 -17.38 0.67
CA SER A 275 -24.32 -17.24 1.78
C SER A 275 -23.71 -17.70 3.11
N SER A 276 -22.97 -18.81 3.11
CA SER A 276 -22.29 -19.33 4.31
C SER A 276 -21.13 -18.45 4.80
N ILE A 277 -20.52 -17.67 3.91
CA ILE A 277 -19.49 -16.70 4.29
C ILE A 277 -20.15 -15.50 4.93
N VAL A 278 -21.21 -14.97 4.31
CA VAL A 278 -21.92 -13.78 4.79
C VAL A 278 -22.56 -14.02 6.17
N ASP A 279 -23.20 -15.17 6.38
CA ASP A 279 -23.82 -15.54 7.67
C ASP A 279 -22.82 -16.03 8.73
N LYS A 280 -21.51 -16.03 8.41
CA LYS A 280 -20.38 -16.50 9.25
C LYS A 280 -20.40 -18.00 9.58
N SER A 281 -21.36 -18.77 9.07
CA SER A 281 -21.47 -20.21 9.32
C SER A 281 -20.34 -21.02 8.68
N ILE A 282 -19.61 -20.44 7.71
CA ILE A 282 -18.41 -21.03 7.12
C ILE A 282 -17.32 -21.31 8.14
N LEU A 283 -17.33 -20.62 9.29
CA LEU A 283 -16.38 -20.82 10.39
C LEU A 283 -16.61 -22.13 11.14
N ASN A 284 -17.72 -22.83 10.90
CA ASN A 284 -17.97 -24.15 11.45
C ASN A 284 -17.08 -25.19 10.76
N ALA A 285 -16.45 -26.06 11.56
CA ALA A 285 -15.55 -27.12 11.08
C ALA A 285 -16.18 -27.99 9.98
N GLU A 286 -17.46 -28.31 10.10
CA GLU A 286 -18.17 -29.12 9.11
C GLU A 286 -18.30 -28.45 7.74
N LYS A 287 -18.33 -27.11 7.68
CA LYS A 287 -18.46 -26.38 6.42
C LYS A 287 -17.10 -26.20 5.76
N TYR A 288 -16.11 -25.62 6.44
CA TYR A 288 -14.81 -25.36 5.80
C TYR A 288 -14.01 -26.64 5.51
N LEU A 289 -14.18 -27.72 6.26
CA LEU A 289 -13.49 -28.99 5.95
C LEU A 289 -13.99 -29.64 4.66
N LYS A 290 -15.24 -29.36 4.23
CA LYS A 290 -15.76 -29.83 2.93
C LYS A 290 -15.04 -29.22 1.74
N LEU A 291 -14.40 -28.06 1.93
CA LEU A 291 -13.62 -27.40 0.90
C LEU A 291 -12.21 -28.01 0.73
N VAL A 292 -11.74 -28.78 1.72
CA VAL A 292 -10.40 -29.41 1.68
C VAL A 292 -10.43 -30.59 0.73
N LYS A 293 -9.52 -30.60 -0.24
CA LYS A 293 -9.34 -31.71 -1.19
C LYS A 293 -8.14 -32.58 -0.77
N PRO A 294 -8.14 -33.89 -1.11
CA PRO A 294 -7.01 -34.78 -0.82
C PRO A 294 -5.66 -34.30 -1.40
N GLU A 295 -5.71 -33.54 -2.50
CA GLU A 295 -4.55 -33.00 -3.21
C GLU A 295 -3.88 -31.82 -2.50
N ASP A 296 -4.53 -31.20 -1.52
CA ASP A 296 -4.05 -29.96 -0.89
C ASP A 296 -2.84 -30.15 0.02
N GLY A 297 -2.50 -31.40 0.34
CA GLY A 297 -1.37 -31.77 1.19
C GLY A 297 -1.70 -31.79 2.69
N PRO A 298 -0.75 -32.26 3.53
CA PRO A 298 -0.96 -32.44 4.98
C PRO A 298 -1.13 -31.13 5.74
N GLU A 299 -0.91 -30.00 5.08
CA GLU A 299 -1.02 -28.67 5.65
C GLU A 299 -2.47 -28.23 5.88
N TYR A 300 -3.43 -28.83 5.18
CA TYR A 300 -4.88 -28.58 5.36
C TYR A 300 -5.58 -29.69 6.16
N ASP A 301 -4.83 -30.48 6.92
CA ASP A 301 -5.41 -31.44 7.85
C ASP A 301 -6.24 -30.74 8.94
N LYS A 302 -7.27 -31.42 9.45
CA LYS A 302 -8.22 -30.92 10.46
C LYS A 302 -7.51 -30.39 11.71
N THR A 303 -6.38 -30.99 12.07
CA THR A 303 -5.55 -30.60 13.22
C THR A 303 -4.84 -29.26 13.07
N LYS A 304 -4.75 -28.72 11.84
CA LYS A 304 -4.02 -27.48 11.54
C LYS A 304 -4.89 -26.24 11.57
N PHE A 305 -6.19 -26.38 11.80
CA PHE A 305 -7.12 -25.26 12.03
C PHE A 305 -7.18 -24.96 13.52
N ASN A 306 -6.94 -23.69 13.89
CA ASN A 306 -6.90 -23.25 15.27
C ASN A 306 -8.05 -22.27 15.54
N ASP A 307 -8.88 -22.56 16.54
CA ASP A 307 -10.05 -21.77 16.92
C ASP A 307 -9.72 -20.31 17.27
N LEU A 308 -8.56 -20.07 17.90
CA LEU A 308 -8.09 -18.71 18.20
C LEU A 308 -7.81 -17.89 16.93
N ARG A 309 -7.36 -18.55 15.85
CA ARG A 309 -7.11 -17.90 14.55
C ARG A 309 -8.40 -17.77 13.76
N LEU A 310 -9.28 -18.76 13.82
CA LEU A 310 -10.60 -18.71 13.20
C LEU A 310 -11.40 -17.48 13.65
N GLY A 311 -11.33 -17.11 14.93
CA GLY A 311 -11.97 -15.90 15.45
C GLY A 311 -11.44 -14.57 14.88
N ASN A 312 -10.24 -14.58 14.27
CA ASN A 312 -9.65 -13.40 13.62
C ASN A 312 -10.00 -13.29 12.13
N PHE A 313 -10.60 -14.34 11.54
CA PHE A 313 -11.01 -14.32 10.15
C PHE A 313 -11.99 -13.17 9.91
N LYS A 314 -11.76 -12.43 8.82
CA LYS A 314 -12.63 -11.34 8.39
C LYS A 314 -12.93 -11.47 6.91
N PHE A 315 -14.20 -11.39 6.53
CA PHE A 315 -14.57 -11.21 5.13
C PHE A 315 -14.71 -9.72 4.83
N VAL A 316 -14.07 -9.22 3.77
CA VAL A 316 -14.09 -7.80 3.40
C VAL A 316 -14.47 -7.68 1.94
N LEU A 317 -15.49 -6.88 1.65
CA LEU A 317 -15.86 -6.51 0.30
C LEU A 317 -15.32 -5.11 -0.01
N ILE A 318 -14.78 -4.89 -1.20
CA ILE A 318 -14.38 -3.55 -1.67
C ILE A 318 -15.18 -3.19 -2.91
N SER A 319 -15.72 -1.98 -2.93
CA SER A 319 -16.28 -1.35 -4.12
C SER A 319 -15.66 0.02 -4.34
N LYS A 320 -15.37 0.35 -5.60
CA LYS A 320 -15.02 1.72 -6.00
C LYS A 320 -16.25 2.54 -6.39
N THR A 321 -17.42 1.91 -6.52
CA THR A 321 -18.65 2.63 -6.84
C THR A 321 -19.08 3.48 -5.65
N PRO A 322 -19.44 4.77 -5.85
CA PRO A 322 -19.93 5.64 -4.78
C PRO A 322 -21.21 5.09 -4.14
N PHE A 323 -22.08 4.51 -4.97
CA PHE A 323 -23.38 4.00 -4.57
C PHE A 323 -23.43 2.50 -4.90
N PRO A 324 -22.94 1.63 -4.00
CA PRO A 324 -23.13 0.19 -4.15
C PRO A 324 -24.62 -0.17 -3.98
N ASN A 325 -24.99 -1.35 -4.46
CA ASN A 325 -26.37 -1.82 -4.45
C ASN A 325 -26.97 -1.81 -3.02
N PRO A 326 -28.22 -1.32 -2.85
CA PRO A 326 -28.89 -1.26 -1.54
C PRO A 326 -28.86 -2.57 -0.75
N LYS A 327 -28.94 -3.72 -1.44
CA LYS A 327 -28.83 -5.05 -0.80
C LYS A 327 -27.52 -5.20 -0.01
N LEU A 328 -26.41 -4.70 -0.56
CA LEU A 328 -25.10 -4.77 0.08
C LEU A 328 -25.00 -3.83 1.29
N LEU A 329 -25.62 -2.66 1.21
CA LEU A 329 -25.66 -1.69 2.31
C LEU A 329 -26.41 -2.25 3.52
N GLU A 330 -27.41 -3.10 3.30
CA GLU A 330 -28.15 -3.78 4.37
C GLU A 330 -27.37 -4.98 4.94
N MET A 331 -26.70 -5.76 4.08
CA MET A 331 -25.99 -6.98 4.48
C MET A 331 -24.64 -6.71 5.17
N PHE A 332 -23.96 -5.63 4.81
CA PHE A 332 -22.60 -5.33 5.26
C PHE A 332 -22.53 -4.07 6.14
N TYR A 333 -21.47 -3.98 6.95
CA TYR A 333 -21.12 -2.79 7.70
C TYR A 333 -20.34 -1.84 6.80
N VAL A 334 -20.95 -0.71 6.43
CA VAL A 334 -20.42 0.19 5.40
C VAL A 334 -19.37 1.13 5.98
N ILE A 335 -18.20 1.16 5.36
CA ILE A 335 -17.08 2.05 5.68
C ILE A 335 -16.71 2.82 4.42
N GLN A 336 -16.79 4.15 4.47
CA GLN A 336 -16.42 5.04 3.39
C GLN A 336 -15.04 5.61 3.63
N ILE A 337 -14.19 5.54 2.61
CA ILE A 337 -12.82 6.02 2.72
C ILE A 337 -12.73 7.45 2.20
N ILE A 338 -12.37 8.36 3.12
CA ILE A 338 -12.14 9.76 2.81
C ILE A 338 -10.65 10.01 2.69
N ILE A 339 -10.26 10.67 1.60
CA ILE A 339 -8.93 11.23 1.44
C ILE A 339 -9.01 12.71 1.79
N PRO A 340 -8.27 13.18 2.82
CA PRO A 340 -8.14 14.62 3.04
C PRO A 340 -7.42 15.21 1.83
N MET A 341 -8.08 16.15 1.14
CA MET A 341 -7.49 16.91 0.03
C MET A 341 -6.27 17.71 0.46
#